data_AF-A0AAD4G8P6-F1
#
_entry.id   AF-A0AAD4G8P6-F1
#
_cell.length_a   1.000
_cell.length_b   1.000
_cell.length_c   1.000
_cell.angle_alpha   90.00
_cell.angle_beta   90.00
_cell.angle_gamma   90.00
#
_symmetry.space_group_name_H-M   'P 1'
#
loop_
_entity.id
_entity.type
_entity.pdbx_description
1 polymer ?
#
loop_
_entity_poly.entity_id
_entity_poly.type
_entity_poly.pdbx_seq_one_letter_code
_entity_poly.pdbx_strand_id
1 'polypeptide(L)'
;QTAGAFNPNVRIQPIHANIKESQFDVEWIRATTPHFMTCCEPDARRHVNKLCMAAGIPLVKSGTAGYLGQVKPLLKVRSFTRTTRLHPPRY
;
A
#
# COMPACT_ATOMS: atom_id res chain seq x y z
N GLN A 1 22.49 0.34 8.56
CA GLN A 1 22.21 1.77 8.85
C GLN A 1 20.70 1.98 8.83
N THR A 2 20.15 2.77 9.74
CA THR A 2 18.70 3.05 9.84
C THR A 2 18.35 4.37 9.15
N ALA A 3 17.12 4.49 8.65
CA ALA A 3 16.70 5.62 7.81
C ALA A 3 16.90 7.01 8.46
N GLY A 4 16.76 7.12 9.79
CA GLY A 4 16.89 8.39 10.51
C GLY A 4 18.27 9.04 10.43
N ALA A 5 19.34 8.27 10.20
CA ALA A 5 20.70 8.80 10.12
C ALA A 5 21.00 9.50 8.78
N PHE A 6 20.21 9.25 7.72
CA PHE A 6 20.49 9.74 6.37
C PHE A 6 19.99 11.16 6.11
N ASN A 7 18.91 11.57 6.77
CA ASN A 7 18.36 12.91 6.62
C ASN A 7 17.60 13.32 7.90
N PRO A 8 18.17 14.21 8.74
CA PRO A 8 17.55 14.62 10.00
C PRO A 8 16.27 15.46 9.81
N ASN A 9 16.02 15.98 8.60
CA ASN A 9 14.80 16.74 8.31
C ASN A 9 13.58 15.85 8.01
N VAL A 10 13.77 14.52 7.90
CA VAL A 10 12.66 13.59 7.64
C VAL A 10 11.99 13.19 8.95
N ARG A 11 10.68 13.39 9.02
CA ARG A 11 9.86 12.93 10.14
C ARG A 11 9.43 11.48 9.90
N ILE A 12 10.03 10.54 10.62
CA ILE A 12 9.68 9.11 10.57
C ILE A 12 8.88 8.76 11.83
N GLN A 13 7.66 8.24 11.67
CA GLN A 13 6.84 7.74 12.77
C GLN A 13 6.71 6.22 12.63
N PRO A 14 7.56 5.42 13.32
CA PRO A 14 7.46 3.97 13.28
C PRO A 14 6.24 3.52 14.08
N ILE A 15 5.39 2.69 13.47
CA ILE A 15 4.23 2.09 14.12
C ILE A 15 4.45 0.58 14.15
N HIS A 16 4.55 0.01 15.35
CA HIS A 16 4.65 -1.43 15.54
C HIS A 16 3.25 -2.01 15.78
N ALA A 17 2.55 -2.37 14.70
CA ALA A 17 1.22 -2.97 14.76
C ALA A 17 0.91 -3.69 13.43
N ASN A 18 -0.13 -4.51 13.42
CA ASN A 18 -0.65 -5.13 12.20
C ASN A 18 -1.62 -4.16 11.50
N ILE A 19 -1.38 -3.90 10.22
CA ILE A 19 -2.23 -3.01 9.40
C ILE A 19 -3.70 -3.47 9.30
N LYS A 20 -4.00 -4.72 9.68
CA LYS A 20 -5.36 -5.28 9.74
C LYS A 20 -6.11 -4.93 11.04
N GLU A 21 -5.46 -4.30 12.00
CA GLU A 21 -6.10 -3.85 13.24
C GLU A 21 -7.09 -2.71 12.98
N SER A 22 -8.16 -2.66 13.76
CA SER A 22 -9.29 -1.74 13.58
C SER A 22 -8.93 -0.26 13.73
N GLN A 23 -7.78 0.06 14.35
CA GLN A 23 -7.25 1.42 14.44
C GLN A 23 -6.82 2.00 13.09
N PHE A 24 -6.57 1.15 12.08
CA PHE A 24 -6.17 1.54 10.73
C PHE A 24 -7.39 1.58 9.81
N ASP A 25 -8.30 2.49 10.10
CA ASP A 25 -9.55 2.64 9.37
C ASP A 25 -9.42 3.55 8.13
N VAL A 26 -10.56 3.79 7.47
CA VAL A 26 -10.62 4.63 6.26
C VAL A 26 -10.20 6.08 6.54
N GLU A 27 -10.50 6.61 7.73
CA GLU A 27 -10.11 7.97 8.12
C GLU A 27 -8.61 8.07 8.36
N TRP A 28 -8.00 7.09 9.02
CA TRP A 28 -6.56 7.00 9.22
C TRP A 28 -5.80 6.95 7.88
N ILE A 29 -6.27 6.11 6.95
CA ILE A 29 -5.74 6.02 5.57
C ILE A 29 -5.97 7.35 4.82
N ARG A 30 -7.01 8.12 5.17
CA ARG A 30 -7.25 9.42 4.56
C ARG A 30 -6.29 10.51 5.02
N ALA A 31 -5.95 10.50 6.30
CA ALA A 31 -5.00 11.44 6.88
C ALA A 31 -3.57 11.28 6.31
N THR A 32 -3.21 10.11 5.79
CA THR A 32 -1.84 9.74 5.44
C THR A 32 -1.60 9.67 3.91
N THR A 33 -2.04 10.67 3.14
CA THR A 33 -1.84 10.69 1.67
C THR A 33 -0.46 11.28 1.30
N PRO A 34 0.32 10.68 0.37
CA PRO A 34 0.08 9.47 -0.44
C PRO A 34 0.53 8.13 0.19
N HIS A 35 -0.05 7.01 -0.25
CA HIS A 35 0.22 5.66 0.27
C HIS A 35 1.11 4.80 -0.64
N PHE A 36 2.11 4.16 -0.03
CA PHE A 36 2.97 3.16 -0.65
C PHE A 36 2.95 1.85 0.15
N MET A 37 2.80 0.70 -0.51
CA MET A 37 2.79 -0.61 0.14
C MET A 37 3.75 -1.60 -0.54
N THR A 38 4.59 -2.24 0.28
CA THR A 38 5.60 -3.23 -0.15
C THR A 38 5.38 -4.62 0.48
N CYS A 39 4.33 -4.79 1.30
CA CYS A 39 4.03 -6.04 1.99
C CYS A 39 3.88 -7.22 1.02
N CYS A 40 4.37 -8.41 1.38
CA CYS A 40 4.30 -9.63 0.57
C CYS A 40 3.02 -10.44 0.80
N GLU A 41 2.37 -10.26 1.95
CA GLU A 41 1.21 -11.05 2.38
C GLU A 41 -0.03 -10.72 1.52
N PRO A 42 -0.63 -11.71 0.82
CA PRO A 42 -1.75 -11.46 -0.09
C PRO A 42 -3.01 -10.90 0.59
N ASP A 43 -3.27 -11.26 1.84
CA ASP A 43 -4.47 -10.85 2.56
C ASP A 43 -4.35 -9.39 3.06
N ALA A 44 -3.21 -9.00 3.63
CA ALA A 44 -2.88 -7.61 3.95
C ALA A 44 -2.92 -6.72 2.69
N ARG A 45 -2.40 -7.22 1.56
CA ARG A 45 -2.52 -6.52 0.27
C ARG A 45 -3.98 -6.27 -0.11
N ARG A 46 -4.87 -7.24 0.07
CA ARG A 46 -6.31 -7.09 -0.23
C ARG A 46 -6.99 -6.13 0.74
N HIS A 47 -6.65 -6.20 2.03
CA HIS A 47 -7.19 -5.33 3.06
C HIS A 47 -6.90 -3.85 2.77
N VAL A 48 -5.62 -3.50 2.58
CA VAL A 48 -5.21 -2.12 2.27
C VAL A 48 -5.80 -1.64 0.95
N ASN A 49 -5.92 -2.51 -0.06
CA ASN A 49 -6.59 -2.13 -1.31
C ASN A 49 -8.04 -1.72 -1.09
N LYS A 50 -8.80 -2.47 -0.26
CA LYS A 50 -10.18 -2.14 0.07
C LYS A 50 -10.26 -0.81 0.79
N LEU A 51 -9.38 -0.57 1.77
CA LEU A 51 -9.32 0.68 2.51
C LEU A 51 -9.00 1.89 1.60
N CYS A 52 -7.96 1.81 0.76
CA CYS A 52 -7.62 2.89 -0.16
C CYS A 52 -8.73 3.14 -1.21
N MET A 53 -9.43 2.09 -1.64
CA MET A 53 -10.60 2.21 -2.53
C MET A 53 -11.81 2.86 -1.86
N ALA A 54 -12.05 2.57 -0.58
CA ALA A 54 -13.08 3.22 0.21
C ALA A 54 -12.72 4.70 0.44
N ALA A 55 -11.46 4.99 0.79
CA ALA A 55 -10.96 6.34 1.02
C ALA A 55 -10.83 7.19 -0.26
N GLY A 56 -10.76 6.55 -1.44
CA GLY A 56 -10.60 7.23 -2.73
C GLY A 56 -9.18 7.76 -2.96
N ILE A 57 -8.18 7.10 -2.40
CA ILE A 57 -6.79 7.58 -2.37
C ILE A 57 -5.92 6.73 -3.30
N PRO A 58 -4.98 7.35 -4.03
CA PRO A 58 -4.04 6.62 -4.85
C PRO A 58 -3.11 5.74 -3.99
N LEU A 59 -2.93 4.49 -4.41
CA LEU A 59 -2.05 3.52 -3.75
C LEU A 59 -1.06 2.96 -4.77
N VAL A 60 0.24 3.04 -4.47
CA VAL A 60 1.27 2.38 -5.27
C VAL A 60 1.73 1.11 -4.56
N LYS A 61 1.58 -0.04 -5.23
CA LYS A 61 2.03 -1.34 -4.74
C LYS A 61 3.26 -1.80 -5.47
N SER A 62 4.24 -2.33 -4.75
CA SER A 62 5.37 -3.03 -5.35
C SER A 62 5.48 -4.45 -4.81
N GLY A 63 6.12 -5.32 -5.58
CA GLY A 63 6.46 -6.68 -5.17
C GLY A 63 7.65 -7.19 -5.97
N THR A 64 8.43 -8.08 -5.36
CA THR A 64 9.60 -8.72 -5.98
C THR A 64 9.47 -10.24 -5.87
N ALA A 65 10.08 -10.94 -6.82
CA ALA A 65 10.18 -12.39 -6.87
C ALA A 65 11.51 -12.76 -7.56
N GLY A 66 12.57 -12.94 -6.77
CA GLY A 66 13.93 -13.11 -7.28
C GLY A 66 14.37 -11.88 -8.10
N TYR A 67 14.81 -12.11 -9.34
CA TYR A 67 15.22 -11.04 -10.26
C TYR A 67 14.04 -10.27 -10.87
N LEU A 68 12.80 -10.70 -10.64
CA LEU A 68 11.61 -10.06 -11.21
C LEU A 68 10.98 -9.11 -10.20
N GLY A 69 10.75 -7.87 -10.62
CA GLY A 69 10.03 -6.86 -9.85
C GLY A 69 8.76 -6.41 -10.58
N GLN A 70 7.76 -5.99 -9.83
CA GLN A 70 6.53 -5.44 -10.38
C GLN A 70 6.05 -4.25 -9.54
N VAL A 71 5.58 -3.20 -10.23
CA VAL A 71 4.92 -2.04 -9.63
C VAL A 71 3.52 -1.93 -10.22
N LYS A 72 2.52 -1.77 -9.37
CA LYS A 72 1.11 -1.64 -9.74
C LYS A 72 0.49 -0.42 -9.06
N PRO A 73 0.24 0.67 -9.82
CA PRO A 73 -0.56 1.77 -9.32
C PRO A 73 -2.03 1.35 -9.23
N LEU A 74 -2.72 1.80 -8.18
CA LEU A 74 -4.14 1.66 -7.97
C LEU A 74 -4.72 3.07 -7.78
N LEU A 75 -5.58 3.47 -8.72
CA LEU A 75 -6.22 4.77 -8.78
C LEU A 75 -7.73 4.56 -8.94
N LYS A 76 -8.52 5.15 -8.05
CA LYS A 76 -9.98 5.21 -8.19
C LYS A 76 -10.31 6.43 -9.06
N VAL A 77 -10.50 6.20 -10.35
CA VAL A 77 -11.00 7.23 -11.28
C VAL A 77 -12.54 7.15 -11.28
N ARG A 78 -13.22 8.31 -11.27
CA ARG A 78 -14.67 8.49 -11.06
C ARG A 78 -15.60 7.60 -11.90
N SER A 79 -15.11 6.92 -12.93
CA SER A 79 -15.93 6.11 -13.85
C SER A 79 -15.35 4.72 -14.21
N PHE A 80 -14.14 4.36 -13.79
CA PHE A 80 -13.55 3.06 -14.13
C PHE A 80 -12.40 2.66 -13.19
N THR A 81 -12.50 1.50 -12.53
CA THR A 81 -11.39 0.91 -11.76
C THR A 81 -10.41 0.21 -12.71
N ARG A 82 -9.35 0.91 -13.12
CA ARG A 82 -8.27 0.32 -13.91
C ARG A 82 -7.32 -0.48 -13.02
N THR A 83 -7.73 -1.67 -12.60
CA THR A 83 -6.78 -2.67 -12.08
C THR A 83 -6.03 -3.25 -13.28
N THR A 84 -4.76 -2.89 -13.45
CA THR A 84 -3.91 -3.48 -14.50
C THR A 84 -3.67 -4.96 -14.21
N ARG A 85 -4.43 -5.82 -14.88
CA ARG A 85 -4.36 -7.29 -14.96
C ARG A 85 -4.23 -8.04 -13.62
N LEU A 86 -5.26 -8.85 -13.32
CA LEU A 86 -5.19 -9.96 -12.38
C LEU A 86 -3.96 -10.82 -12.74
N HIS A 87 -3.09 -11.10 -11.75
CA HIS A 87 -2.09 -12.14 -11.94
C HIS A 87 -2.83 -13.48 -12.12
N PRO A 88 -2.41 -14.34 -13.06
CA PRO A 88 -2.93 -15.69 -13.10
C PRO A 88 -2.64 -16.39 -11.76
N PRO A 89 -3.55 -17.25 -11.28
CA PRO A 89 -3.27 -18.07 -10.09
C PRO A 89 -2.01 -18.90 -10.38
N ARG A 90 -1.00 -18.78 -9.52
CA ARG A 90 0.09 -19.75 -9.51
C ARG A 90 -0.45 -21.01 -8.84
N TYR A 91 -0.55 -22.10 -9.62
CA TYR A 91 -0.60 -23.45 -9.08
C TYR A 91 0.74 -23.77 -8.40
#